data_AF-A0A370JXP2-F1
#
_entry.id   AF-A0A370JXP2-F1
#
_cell.length_a   1.000
_cell.length_b   1.000
_cell.length_c   1.000
_cell.angle_alpha   90.00
_cell.angle_beta   90.00
_cell.angle_gamma   90.00
#
_symmetry.space_group_name_H-M   'P 1'
#
loop_
_entity.id
_entity.type
_entity.pdbx_description
1 polymer ?
#
loop_
_entity_poly.entity_id
_entity_poly.type
_entity_poly.pdbx_seq_one_letter_code
_entity_poly.pdbx_strand_id
1 'polypeptide(L)'
;MGLEQALEVAQRYLEQRPEPYKAELKYKRREGWLVWEFRLGGFEVWVDAQNGRVNYLRPRPIPPHARRPHLPFQQALSLARTLVPQVEKLELKPKEGLLIWEVRGGPQEIWLDAQSGRVLRRNP
;
A
#
# COMPACT_ATOMS: atom_id res chain seq x y z
N MET A 1 -12.00 -3.72 8.72
CA MET A 1 -12.10 -3.49 7.26
C MET A 1 -10.84 -3.99 6.56
N GLY A 2 -10.97 -4.67 5.43
CA GLY A 2 -9.84 -5.13 4.62
C GLY A 2 -9.21 -4.03 3.75
N LEU A 3 -8.02 -4.28 3.20
CA LEU A 3 -7.25 -3.32 2.40
C LEU A 3 -8.06 -2.78 1.20
N GLU A 4 -8.66 -3.65 0.38
CA GLU A 4 -9.36 -3.22 -0.85
C GLU A 4 -10.61 -2.42 -0.53
N GLN A 5 -11.36 -2.82 0.49
CA GLN A 5 -12.51 -2.05 0.93
C GLN A 5 -12.09 -0.65 1.39
N ALA A 6 -10.98 -0.53 2.11
CA ALA A 6 -10.43 0.77 2.51
C ALA A 6 -9.88 1.57 1.30
N LEU A 7 -9.29 0.90 0.31
CA LEU A 7 -8.82 1.53 -0.92
C LEU A 7 -10.00 2.10 -1.73
N GLU A 8 -11.09 1.35 -1.86
CA GLU A 8 -12.30 1.82 -2.52
C GLU A 8 -12.86 3.07 -1.82
N VAL A 9 -12.88 3.09 -0.49
CA VAL A 9 -13.27 4.28 0.27
C VAL A 9 -12.36 5.46 -0.04
N ALA A 10 -11.03 5.26 -0.04
CA ALA A 10 -10.08 6.32 -0.35
C ALA A 10 -10.26 6.87 -1.78
N GLN A 11 -10.44 6.00 -2.76
CA GLN A 11 -10.68 6.38 -4.15
C GLN A 11 -12.00 7.14 -4.31
N ARG A 12 -13.09 6.66 -3.71
CA ARG A 12 -14.38 7.37 -3.72
C ARG A 12 -14.27 8.74 -3.07
N TYR A 13 -13.55 8.86 -1.95
CA TYR A 13 -13.33 10.14 -1.27
C TYR A 13 -12.56 11.16 -2.12
N LEU A 14 -11.64 10.68 -2.98
CA LEU A 14 -10.91 11.52 -3.92
C LEU A 14 -11.70 11.82 -5.21
N GLU A 15 -12.90 11.25 -5.38
CA GLU A 15 -13.70 11.31 -6.61
C GLU A 15 -12.93 10.83 -7.87
N GLN A 16 -11.90 10.01 -7.65
CA GLN A 16 -10.98 9.54 -8.67
C GLN A 16 -10.57 8.10 -8.34
N ARG A 17 -10.09 7.35 -9.33
CA ARG A 17 -9.56 5.99 -9.09
C ARG A 17 -8.05 5.92 -9.33
N PRO A 18 -7.23 6.76 -8.67
CA PRO A 18 -5.81 6.70 -8.88
C PRO A 18 -5.26 5.39 -8.30
N GLU A 19 -4.24 4.87 -8.96
CA GLU A 19 -3.54 3.69 -8.51
C GLU A 19 -2.64 4.03 -7.32
N PRO A 20 -2.74 3.29 -6.20
CA PRO A 20 -1.86 3.51 -5.06
C PRO A 20 -0.47 2.94 -5.33
N TYR A 21 0.56 3.65 -4.89
CA TYR A 21 1.92 3.10 -4.80
C TYR A 21 2.28 2.70 -3.36
N LYS A 22 1.34 2.91 -2.42
CA LYS A 22 1.46 2.50 -1.03
C LYS A 22 0.08 2.25 -0.41
N ALA A 23 -0.03 1.15 0.33
CA ALA A 23 -1.03 0.91 1.35
C ALA A 23 -0.34 0.34 2.60
N GLU A 24 -0.65 0.87 3.79
CA GLU A 24 -0.06 0.38 5.04
C GLU A 24 -1.05 0.55 6.20
N LEU A 25 -1.34 -0.54 6.92
CA LEU A 25 -2.12 -0.55 8.14
C LEU A 25 -1.24 -0.04 9.29
N LYS A 26 -1.67 1.04 9.95
CA LYS A 26 -0.92 1.67 11.04
C LYS A 26 -1.80 2.07 12.19
N TYR A 27 -1.28 1.87 13.40
CA TYR A 27 -1.84 2.49 14.60
C TYR A 27 -1.27 3.90 14.80
N LYS A 28 -2.12 4.92 14.69
CA LYS A 28 -1.81 6.33 14.91
C LYS A 28 -2.02 6.61 16.40
N ARG A 29 -0.96 6.45 17.19
CA ARG A 29 -1.00 6.44 18.66
C ARG A 29 -1.57 7.72 19.29
N ARG A 30 -1.30 8.89 18.72
CA ARG A 30 -1.76 10.17 19.30
C ARG A 30 -3.28 10.33 19.15
N GLU A 31 -3.82 9.79 18.08
CA GLU A 31 -5.22 9.88 17.70
C GLU A 31 -6.03 8.68 18.19
N GLY A 32 -5.37 7.58 18.56
CA GLY A 32 -6.03 6.34 19.00
C GLY A 32 -6.65 5.55 17.84
N TRP A 33 -6.24 5.78 16.60
CA TRP A 33 -6.86 5.18 15.42
C TRP A 33 -6.00 4.09 14.80
N LEU A 34 -6.63 2.98 14.42
CA LEU A 34 -6.07 2.03 13.47
C LEU A 34 -6.53 2.45 12.07
N VAL A 35 -5.59 2.81 11.19
CA VAL A 35 -5.91 3.34 9.86
C VAL A 35 -5.17 2.60 8.75
N TRP A 36 -5.80 2.50 7.60
CA TRP A 36 -5.11 2.29 6.33
C TRP A 36 -4.59 3.62 5.81
N GLU A 37 -3.27 3.76 5.73
CA GLU A 37 -2.59 4.87 5.06
C GLU A 37 -2.35 4.51 3.59
N PHE A 38 -3.02 5.23 2.69
CA PHE A 38 -2.79 5.10 1.26
C PHE A 38 -1.99 6.30 0.73
N ARG A 39 -1.12 6.04 -0.25
CA ARG A 39 -0.57 7.09 -1.11
C ARG A 39 -0.95 6.82 -2.55
N LEU A 40 -1.77 7.70 -3.10
CA LEU A 40 -2.41 7.59 -4.41
C LEU A 40 -2.77 8.97 -4.93
N GLY A 41 -2.70 9.17 -6.24
CA GLY A 41 -3.19 10.40 -6.89
C GLY A 41 -2.49 11.70 -6.46
N GLY A 42 -1.28 11.62 -5.89
CA GLY A 42 -0.60 12.79 -5.33
C GLY A 42 -1.10 13.19 -3.94
N PHE A 43 -1.77 12.28 -3.22
CA PHE A 43 -2.27 12.48 -1.87
C PHE A 43 -1.82 11.37 -0.92
N GLU A 44 -1.83 11.69 0.36
CA GLU A 44 -1.86 10.71 1.44
C GLU A 44 -3.25 10.75 2.09
N VAL A 45 -3.89 9.58 2.19
CA VAL A 45 -5.25 9.42 2.71
C VAL A 45 -5.21 8.42 3.85
N TRP A 46 -5.81 8.76 5.00
CA TRP A 46 -5.99 7.79 6.10
C TRP A 46 -7.46 7.41 6.22
N VAL A 47 -7.72 6.12 6.05
CA VAL A 47 -9.05 5.51 6.22
C VAL A 47 -9.06 4.73 7.51
N ASP A 48 -9.98 5.05 8.41
CA ASP A 48 -10.20 4.31 9.65
C ASP A 48 -10.55 2.84 9.34
N ALA A 49 -9.76 1.91 9.89
CA ALA A 49 -9.90 0.48 9.61
C ALA A 49 -11.12 -0.16 10.29
N GLN A 50 -11.76 0.52 11.25
CA GLN A 50 -12.94 0.05 11.96
C GLN A 50 -14.23 0.53 11.28
N ASN A 51 -14.32 1.83 11.00
CA ASN A 51 -15.58 2.46 10.53
C ASN A 51 -15.53 2.99 9.09
N GLY A 52 -14.36 2.96 8.42
CA GLY A 52 -14.23 3.42 7.04
C GLY A 52 -14.28 4.93 6.85
N ARG A 53 -14.20 5.72 7.91
CA ARG A 53 -14.15 7.18 7.79
C ARG A 53 -12.77 7.62 7.30
N VAL A 54 -12.74 8.57 6.37
CA VAL A 54 -11.51 9.29 6.04
C VAL A 54 -11.26 10.33 7.12
N ASN A 55 -10.18 10.15 7.90
CA ASN A 55 -9.83 11.04 9.02
C ASN A 55 -8.71 12.01 8.66
N TYR A 56 -8.03 11.79 7.54
CA TYR A 56 -6.90 12.62 7.12
C TYR A 56 -6.73 12.60 5.60
N LEU A 57 -6.51 13.79 5.03
CA LEU A 57 -6.12 13.98 3.64
C LEU A 57 -5.06 15.08 3.59
N ARG A 58 -3.97 14.84 2.87
CA ARG A 58 -3.02 15.90 2.51
C ARG A 58 -2.39 15.70 1.14
N PRO A 59 -1.92 16.77 0.50
CA PRO A 59 -1.05 16.66 -0.66
C PRO A 59 0.23 15.88 -0.33
N ARG A 60 0.60 14.96 -1.22
CA ARG A 60 1.83 14.18 -1.17
C ARG A 60 2.32 13.90 -2.60
N PRO A 61 3.31 14.65 -3.11
CA PRO A 61 3.80 14.47 -4.47
C PRO A 61 4.19 13.03 -4.79
N ILE A 62 3.82 12.59 -6.00
CA ILE A 62 4.16 11.26 -6.50
C ILE A 62 5.68 11.17 -6.67
N PRO A 63 6.35 10.20 -6.01
CA PRO A 63 7.80 10.08 -6.11
C PRO A 63 8.22 9.57 -7.50
N PRO A 64 9.44 9.90 -7.98
CA PRO A 64 9.89 9.53 -9.33
C PRO A 64 9.80 8.04 -9.65
N HIS A 65 10.09 7.17 -8.67
CA HIS A 65 10.05 5.72 -8.89
C HIS A 65 8.65 5.17 -9.17
N ALA A 66 7.59 5.82 -8.66
CA ALA A 66 6.21 5.42 -8.91
C ALA A 66 5.73 5.78 -10.33
N ARG A 67 6.53 6.53 -11.10
CA ARG A 67 6.28 6.82 -12.52
C ARG A 67 6.99 5.85 -13.47
N ARG A 68 7.91 5.02 -12.95
CA ARG A 68 8.60 4.01 -13.76
C ARG A 68 7.63 2.86 -14.07
N PRO A 69 7.77 2.14 -15.18
CA PRO A 69 6.97 0.93 -15.43
C PRO A 69 7.13 -0.09 -14.30
N HIS A 70 6.00 -0.59 -13.79
CA HIS A 70 5.92 -1.58 -12.70
C HIS A 70 4.58 -2.32 -12.78
N LEU A 71 4.49 -3.43 -12.05
CA LEU A 71 3.26 -4.18 -11.87
C LEU A 71 2.21 -3.32 -11.19
N PRO A 72 0.99 -3.25 -11.74
CA PRO A 72 -0.15 -2.62 -11.10
C PRO A 72 -0.33 -3.09 -9.65
N PHE A 73 -0.76 -2.19 -8.78
CA PHE A 73 -0.94 -2.44 -7.35
C PHE A 73 -1.84 -3.65 -7.10
N GLN A 74 -2.94 -3.78 -7.84
CA GLN A 74 -3.85 -4.92 -7.68
C GLN A 74 -3.19 -6.25 -8.05
N GLN A 75 -2.38 -6.27 -9.11
CA GLN A 75 -1.63 -7.47 -9.49
C GLN A 75 -0.57 -7.82 -8.43
N ALA A 76 0.16 -6.81 -7.94
CA ALA A 76 1.13 -6.98 -6.86
C ALA A 76 0.47 -7.47 -5.57
N LEU A 77 -0.72 -6.96 -5.23
CA LEU A 77 -1.49 -7.39 -4.07
C LEU A 77 -1.96 -8.84 -4.19
N SER A 78 -2.48 -9.24 -5.37
CA SER A 78 -2.88 -10.63 -5.62
C SER A 78 -1.69 -11.58 -5.44
N LEU A 79 -0.52 -11.23 -5.99
CA LEU A 79 0.71 -12.02 -5.82
C LEU A 79 1.14 -12.07 -4.34
N ALA A 80 1.17 -10.92 -3.68
CA ALA A 80 1.52 -10.80 -2.27
C ALA A 80 0.69 -11.72 -1.38
N ARG A 81 -0.61 -11.85 -1.63
CA ARG A 81 -1.53 -12.68 -0.83
C ARG A 81 -1.31 -14.18 -0.95
N THR A 82 -0.73 -14.64 -2.05
CA THR A 82 -0.35 -16.06 -2.16
C THR A 82 0.80 -16.42 -1.22
N LEU A 83 1.50 -15.42 -0.69
CA LEU A 83 2.69 -15.57 0.15
C LEU A 83 2.46 -15.07 1.59
N VAL A 84 1.71 -13.98 1.73
CA VAL A 84 1.38 -13.31 3.01
C VAL A 84 -0.15 -13.21 3.09
N PRO A 85 -0.83 -14.14 3.77
CA PRO A 85 -2.30 -14.19 3.78
C PRO A 85 -2.96 -12.90 4.27
N GLN A 86 -2.36 -12.25 5.27
CA GLN A 86 -2.80 -10.95 5.79
C GLN A 86 -1.76 -9.88 5.47
N VAL A 87 -1.88 -9.28 4.28
CA VAL A 87 -1.04 -8.13 3.89
C VAL A 87 -1.45 -6.90 4.71
N GLU A 88 -0.52 -6.42 5.53
CA GLU A 88 -0.65 -5.18 6.31
C GLU A 88 0.09 -4.02 5.63
N LYS A 89 1.04 -4.31 4.75
CA LYS A 89 1.76 -3.31 3.96
C LYS A 89 1.99 -3.80 2.55
N LEU A 90 1.79 -2.92 1.57
CA LEU A 90 2.25 -3.05 0.20
C LEU A 90 2.75 -1.69 -0.28
N GLU A 91 4.06 -1.53 -0.50
CA GLU A 91 4.68 -0.26 -0.90
C GLU A 91 5.67 -0.47 -2.05
N LEU A 92 5.48 0.29 -3.13
CA LEU A 92 6.44 0.38 -4.24
C LEU A 92 7.58 1.29 -3.81
N LYS A 93 8.81 0.79 -3.82
CA LYS A 93 9.98 1.60 -3.44
C LYS A 93 11.29 1.11 -4.07
N PRO A 94 12.28 1.99 -4.25
CA PRO A 94 13.63 1.57 -4.57
C PRO A 94 14.28 0.92 -3.34
N LYS A 95 14.94 -0.22 -3.54
CA LYS A 95 15.71 -0.92 -2.51
C LYS A 95 16.87 -1.65 -3.17
N GLU A 96 18.09 -1.41 -2.68
CA GLU A 96 19.30 -2.11 -3.16
C GLU A 96 19.49 -2.04 -4.69
N GLY A 97 19.20 -0.88 -5.29
CA GLY A 97 19.29 -0.66 -6.74
C GLY A 97 18.10 -1.21 -7.55
N LEU A 98 17.22 -1.99 -6.93
CA LEU A 98 16.03 -2.57 -7.56
C LEU A 98 14.78 -1.74 -7.26
N LEU A 99 13.77 -1.84 -8.12
CA LEU A 99 12.42 -1.37 -7.83
C LEU A 99 11.61 -2.56 -7.32
N ILE A 100 11.07 -2.47 -6.11
CA ILE A 100 10.36 -3.58 -5.47
C ILE A 100 8.98 -3.18 -4.99
N TRP A 101 8.09 -4.16 -4.90
CA TRP A 101 6.96 -4.12 -3.98
C TRP A 101 7.38 -4.76 -2.66
N GLU A 102 7.54 -3.94 -1.63
CA GLU A 102 7.70 -4.43 -0.25
C GLU A 102 6.33 -4.82 0.28
N VAL A 103 6.23 -6.06 0.76
CA VAL A 103 5.04 -6.60 1.40
C VAL A 103 5.37 -6.94 2.85
N ARG A 104 4.48 -6.58 3.77
CA ARG A 104 4.55 -7.04 5.17
C ARG A 104 3.21 -7.55 5.65
N GLY A 105 3.25 -8.49 6.59
CA GLY A 105 2.09 -8.98 7.32
C GLY A 105 2.52 -9.81 8.52
N GLY A 106 2.16 -9.37 9.73
CA GLY A 106 2.64 -9.99 10.96
C GLY A 106 4.17 -9.95 11.04
N PRO A 107 4.87 -11.07 11.33
CA PRO A 107 6.33 -11.10 11.38
C PRO A 107 6.99 -11.09 9.99
N GLN A 108 6.23 -11.38 8.93
CA GLN A 108 6.78 -11.64 7.60
C GLN A 108 7.04 -10.34 6.83
N GLU A 109 8.20 -10.29 6.18
CA GLU A 109 8.52 -9.31 5.14
C GLU A 109 9.01 -10.02 3.88
N ILE A 110 8.39 -9.71 2.74
CA ILE A 110 8.83 -10.21 1.44
C ILE A 110 9.01 -9.07 0.46
N TRP A 111 9.93 -9.25 -0.48
CA TRP A 111 10.13 -8.30 -1.58
C TRP A 111 9.77 -9.00 -2.90
N LEU A 112 8.87 -8.38 -3.65
CA LEU A 112 8.58 -8.77 -5.03
C LEU A 112 9.31 -7.82 -5.97
N ASP A 113 9.95 -8.37 -7.00
CA ASP A 113 10.44 -7.57 -8.11
C ASP A 113 9.27 -6.79 -8.73
N ALA A 114 9.41 -5.47 -8.87
CA ALA A 114 8.29 -4.65 -9.29
C ALA A 114 7.92 -4.83 -10.76
N GLN A 115 8.75 -5.46 -11.59
CA GLN A 115 8.43 -5.69 -13.01
C GLN A 115 7.82 -7.07 -13.26
N SER A 116 8.40 -8.09 -12.65
CA SER A 116 8.07 -9.50 -12.91
C SER A 116 7.22 -10.15 -11.81
N GLY A 117 7.15 -9.54 -10.63
CA GLY A 117 6.43 -10.09 -9.48
C GLY A 117 7.14 -11.29 -8.83
N ARG A 118 8.35 -11.62 -9.28
CA ARG A 118 9.15 -12.70 -8.71
C ARG A 118 9.58 -12.33 -7.29
N VAL A 119 9.57 -13.30 -6.39
CA VAL A 119 10.07 -13.11 -5.02
C VAL A 119 11.59 -12.96 -5.07
N LEU A 120 12.08 -11.82 -4.58
CA LEU A 120 13.51 -11.54 -4.45
C LEU A 120 14.04 -11.90 -3.08
N ARG A 121 13.22 -11.72 -2.03
CA ARG A 121 13.60 -11.96 -0.65
C ARG A 121 12.40 -12.37 0.19
N ARG A 122 12.65 -13.24 1.18
CA ARG A 122 11.73 -13.54 2.29
C ARG A 122 12.50 -13.46 3.60
N ASN A 123 12.04 -12.62 4.51
CA ASN A 123 12.45 -12.63 5.91
C ASN A 123 11.25 -13.15 6.73
N PRO A 124 11.38 -14.32 7.37
CA PRO A 124 10.33 -14.88 8.22
C PRO A 124 10.11 -14.05 9.49
#